data_AF-A0A381QF38-F1
#
_entry.id   AF-A0A381QF38-F1
#
_cell.length_a   1.000
_cell.length_b   1.000
_cell.length_c   1.000
_cell.angle_alpha   90.00
_cell.angle_beta   90.00
_cell.angle_gamma   90.00
#
_symmetry.space_group_name_H-M   'P 1'
#
loop_
_entity.id
_entity.type
_entity.pdbx_description
1 polymer ?
#
loop_
_entity_poly.entity_id
_entity_poly.type
_entity_poly.pdbx_seq_one_letter_code
_entity_poly.pdbx_strand_id
1 'polypeptide(L)' 'MDRPSAFAHHRFVGDKRTQQVYDLDQVDDEEALAIVLDELMASERFLCFGPDTLAEARNRGYRLRSF' A
#
# COMPACT_ATOMS: atom_id res chain seq x y z
N MET A 1 -7.69 9.52 -7.88
CA MET A 1 -8.61 8.54 -7.21
C MET A 1 -8.90 9.00 -5.78
N ASP A 2 -10.07 8.69 -5.20
CA ASP A 2 -10.31 8.89 -3.76
C ASP A 2 -9.63 7.80 -2.92
N ARG A 3 -8.78 8.20 -1.97
CA ARG A 3 -8.09 7.27 -1.06
C ARG A 3 -9.10 6.64 -0.09
N PRO A 4 -9.12 5.30 0.07
CA PRO A 4 -9.97 4.65 1.07
C PRO A 4 -9.73 5.22 2.48
N SER A 5 -10.80 5.36 3.27
CA SER A 5 -10.73 5.92 4.63
C SER A 5 -9.79 5.13 5.55
N ALA A 6 -9.66 3.81 5.33
CA ALA A 6 -8.70 2.94 6.03
C ALA A 6 -7.24 3.37 5.85
N PHE A 7 -6.92 4.12 4.80
CA PHE A 7 -5.56 4.57 4.44
C PHE A 7 -5.40 6.10 4.54
N ALA A 8 -6.40 6.83 5.05
CA ALA A 8 -6.44 8.29 5.01
C ALA A 8 -5.19 8.97 5.63
N HIS A 9 -4.54 8.33 6.59
CA HIS A 9 -3.35 8.83 7.29
C HIS A 9 -2.08 7.99 7.04
N HIS A 10 -2.10 7.14 6.04
CA HIS A 10 -0.99 6.26 5.71
C HIS A 10 -0.52 6.49 4.28
N ARG A 11 0.79 6.68 4.14
CA ARG A 11 1.48 6.72 2.85
C ARG A 11 1.82 5.32 2.36
N PHE A 12 2.24 4.42 3.25
CA PHE A 12 2.64 3.07 2.85
C PHE A 12 1.63 2.01 3.27
N VAL A 13 1.13 1.25 2.30
CA VAL A 13 0.19 0.14 2.52
C VAL A 13 0.79 -1.15 1.99
N GLY A 14 0.83 -2.18 2.83
CA GLY A 14 1.36 -3.49 2.49
C GLY A 14 0.26 -4.50 2.15
N ASP A 15 0.43 -5.25 1.06
CA ASP A 15 -0.36 -6.45 0.76
C ASP A 15 0.22 -7.68 1.48
N LYS A 16 -0.54 -8.24 2.42
CA LYS A 16 -0.14 -9.43 3.18
C LYS A 16 -0.04 -10.69 2.31
N ARG A 17 -0.71 -10.71 1.16
CA ARG A 17 -0.76 -11.86 0.24
C ARG A 17 0.54 -11.99 -0.56
N THR A 18 1.18 -10.86 -0.88
CA THR A 18 2.32 -10.81 -1.83
C THR A 18 3.60 -10.20 -1.25
N GLN A 19 3.55 -9.64 -0.04
CA GLN A 19 4.64 -8.85 0.57
C GLN A 19 5.09 -7.69 -0.33
N GLN A 20 4.13 -7.03 -0.99
CA GLN A 20 4.36 -5.79 -1.73
C GLN A 20 3.90 -4.60 -0.89
N VAL A 21 4.67 -3.51 -0.91
CA VAL A 21 4.27 -2.23 -0.34
C VAL A 21 4.04 -1.22 -1.45
N TYR A 22 2.96 -0.47 -1.34
CA TYR A 22 2.56 0.60 -2.26
C TYR A 22 2.76 1.94 -1.57
N ASP A 23 3.34 2.89 -2.31
CA ASP A 23 3.45 4.30 -1.89
C ASP A 23 2.25 5.05 -2.47
N LEU A 24 1.33 5.47 -1.61
CA LEU A 24 0.10 6.14 -2.02
C LEU A 24 0.32 7.61 -2.40
N ASP A 25 1.50 8.17 -2.11
CA ASP A 25 1.85 9.56 -2.41
C ASP A 25 2.79 9.68 -3.63
N GLN A 26 3.47 8.59 -4.02
CA GLN A 26 4.31 8.53 -5.22
C GLN A 26 3.80 7.45 -6.17
N VAL A 27 2.94 7.87 -7.10
CA VAL A 27 2.20 6.99 -8.01
C VAL A 27 2.42 7.47 -9.44
N ASP A 28 2.99 6.63 -10.31
CA ASP A 28 3.14 6.97 -11.73
C ASP A 28 1.90 6.51 -12.54
N ASP A 29 1.19 5.47 -12.08
CA ASP A 29 -0.07 4.96 -12.64
C ASP A 29 -1.21 4.91 -11.59
N GLU A 30 -2.06 5.94 -11.58
CA GLU A 30 -3.20 6.06 -10.65
C GLU A 30 -4.28 4.99 -10.87
N GLU A 31 -4.49 4.53 -12.10
CA GLU A 31 -5.54 3.54 -12.41
C GLU A 31 -5.11 2.15 -11.94
N ALA A 32 -3.85 1.78 -12.14
CA ALA A 32 -3.29 0.55 -11.60
C ALA A 32 -3.33 0.53 -10.06
N LEU A 33 -2.98 1.64 -9.41
CA LEU A 33 -3.08 1.74 -7.96
C LEU A 33 -4.53 1.61 -7.49
N ALA A 34 -5.48 2.20 -8.22
CA ALA A 34 -6.89 2.13 -7.87
C ALA A 34 -7.41 0.70 -7.79
N ILE A 35 -7.10 -0.10 -8.81
CA ILE A 35 -7.45 -1.52 -8.88
C ILE A 35 -6.84 -2.29 -7.70
N VAL A 36 -5.56 -2.03 -7.39
CA VAL A 36 -4.87 -2.66 -6.25
C VAL A 36 -5.56 -2.32 -4.92
N LEU A 37 -5.93 -1.05 -4.71
CA LEU A 37 -6.60 -0.63 -3.48
C LEU A 37 -7.97 -1.28 -3.32
N ASP A 38 -8.74 -1.41 -4.40
CA ASP A 38 -10.03 -2.11 -4.39
C ASP A 38 -9.86 -3.59 -4.04
N GLU A 39 -8.85 -4.26 -4.60
CA GLU A 39 -8.52 -5.65 -4.25
C GLU A 39 -8.08 -5.82 -2.78
N LEU A 40 -7.30 -4.87 -2.26
CA LEU A 40 -6.88 -4.87 -0.86
C LEU A 40 -8.08 -4.71 0.07
N MET A 41 -8.97 -3.76 -0.23
CA MET A 41 -10.20 -3.56 0.53
C MET A 41 -11.11 -4.79 0.48
N ALA A 42 -11.31 -5.39 -0.68
CA ALA A 42 -12.14 -6.59 -0.84
C ALA A 42 -11.55 -7.82 -0.13
N SER A 43 -10.21 -7.93 -0.05
CA SER A 43 -9.56 -9.06 0.58
C SER A 43 -9.35 -8.91 2.09
N GLU A 44 -9.42 -7.68 2.61
CA GLU A 44 -9.09 -7.30 4.00
C GLU A 44 -7.67 -7.75 4.44
N ARG A 45 -6.80 -8.07 3.47
CA ARG A 45 -5.45 -8.60 3.71
C ARG A 45 -4.38 -7.54 3.48
N PHE A 46 -4.49 -6.44 4.20
CA PHE A 46 -3.52 -5.34 4.19
C PHE A 46 -2.97 -5.04 5.58
N LEU A 47 -1.92 -4.22 5.63
CA LEU A 47 -1.47 -3.55 6.84
C LEU A 47 -0.86 -2.19 6.54
N CYS A 48 -0.86 -1.34 7.56
CA CYS A 48 -0.10 -0.10 7.62
C CYS A 48 1.11 -0.30 8.53
N PHE A 49 2.14 0.53 8.33
CA PHE A 49 3.41 0.39 9.03
C PHE A 49 3.53 1.39 10.17
N GLY A 50 4.18 0.96 11.26
CA GLY A 50 4.55 1.81 12.39
C GLY A 50 6.05 1.63 12.65
N PRO A 51 6.90 2.64 12.35
CA PRO A 51 6.57 3.94 11.73
C PRO A 51 6.16 3.82 10.25
N ASP A 52 5.37 4.76 9.73
CA ASP A 52 4.89 4.77 8.34
C ASP A 52 6.00 5.21 7.36
N THR A 53 6.95 4.31 7.14
CA THR A 53 8.12 4.57 6.29
C THR A 53 8.43 3.35 5.43
N LEU A 54 9.00 3.60 4.25
CA LEU A 54 9.47 2.53 3.37
C LEU A 54 10.57 1.66 4.03
N ALA A 55 11.41 2.25 4.88
CA ALA A 55 12.43 1.52 5.63
C ALA A 55 11.78 0.47 6.56
N GLU A 56 10.72 0.84 7.26
CA GLU A 56 9.98 -0.09 8.12
C GLU A 56 9.33 -1.22 7.33
N ALA A 57 8.71 -0.89 6.18
CA ALA A 57 8.15 -1.92 5.30
C ALA A 57 9.21 -2.92 4.83
N ARG A 58 10.40 -2.43 4.41
CA ARG A 58 11.53 -3.27 4.00
C ARG A 58 12.07 -4.12 5.15
N ASN A 59 12.17 -3.58 6.37
CA ASN A 59 12.56 -4.34 7.56
C ASN A 59 11.60 -5.49 7.86
N ARG A 60 10.32 -5.34 7.50
CA ARG A 60 9.27 -6.37 7.59
C ARG A 60 9.20 -7.30 6.36
N GLY A 61 10.15 -7.20 5.43
CA GLY A 61 10.26 -8.06 4.24
C GLY A 61 9.45 -7.61 3.03
N TYR A 62 8.80 -6.44 3.08
CA TYR A 62 8.01 -5.94 1.96
C TYR A 62 8.91 -5.34 0.87
N ARG A 63 8.51 -5.55 -0.39
CA ARG A 63 9.17 -4.98 -1.58
C ARG A 63 8.32 -3.85 -2.14
N LEU A 64 8.93 -2.69 -2.38
CA LEU A 64 8.25 -1.58 -3.05
C LEU A 64 7.82 -2.05 -4.44
N ARG A 65 6.53 -1.90 -4.72
CA ARG A 65 6.00 -2.11 -6.06
C ARG A 65 6.00 -0.78 -6.79
N SER A 66 6.62 -0.76 -7.97
CA SER A 66 6.56 0.35 -8.91
C SER A 66 5.55 0.03 -10.01
N PHE A 67 4.71 1.01 -10.33
CA PHE A 67 3.87 1.07 -11.52
C PHE A 67 3.98 2.47 -12.06
#